data_AF-A0A8C2IWV0-F1
#
_entry.id   AF-A0A8C2IWV0-F1
#
_cell.length_a   1.000
_cell.length_b   1.000
_cell.length_c   1.000
_cell.angle_alpha   90.00
_cell.angle_beta   90.00
_cell.angle_gamma   90.00
#
_symmetry.space_group_name_H-M   'P 1'
#
loop_
_entity.id
_entity.type
_entity.pdbx_description
1 polymer ?
#
loop_
_entity_poly.entity_id
_entity_poly.type
_entity_poly.pdbx_seq_one_letter_code
_entity_poly.pdbx_strand_id
1 'polypeptide(L)'
;MAALSAWFWNERFWLPHNVTWADLADPAPGVEYPKAGHLLSALPLALGIFAVRIFFERCIASPCASILQIQTELSRRAQPNAVLEKVFTSITKSPDSRHLEGLSKQLDWDVRKIQRWFRQRRNQDKPSTRTKFCESMWRFTFYLCIFIYGIRFLWQSLWMWDTRQCWYNYPYQVLTSGLYYYYITELSFYWSLMFSQFTDIKRKDFLIMFVHHLATISLISFSYVNNMLRVGSLVMCIHDSSDFLLEAAKLANYAKYQRLCDFLFVVFGMIFFVTRLVIFPFWILNTTLFESWEIIGPYPSWWLFNCLLLVLQLLHIIWSYLIARIAFKAIMRGKVCTNPPLSATNGCSAVNGLIHSTPVHQLTS
;
A
#
# COMPACT_ATOMS: atom_id res chain seq x y z
N MET A 1 6.05 9.58 -34.25
CA MET A 1 5.98 8.47 -33.28
C MET A 1 7.17 7.52 -33.38
N ALA A 2 7.60 7.09 -34.58
CA ALA A 2 8.74 6.17 -34.73
C ALA A 2 10.07 6.69 -34.14
N ALA A 3 10.42 7.97 -34.36
CA ALA A 3 11.65 8.56 -33.81
C ALA A 3 11.66 8.62 -32.27
N LEU A 4 10.50 8.92 -31.64
CA LEU A 4 10.36 8.89 -30.18
C LEU A 4 10.46 7.48 -29.62
N SER A 5 9.87 6.50 -30.32
CA SER A 5 9.97 5.08 -29.96
C SER A 5 11.42 4.59 -30.04
N ALA A 6 12.14 4.92 -31.12
CA ALA A 6 13.55 4.54 -31.29
C ALA A 6 14.47 5.23 -30.27
N TRP A 7 14.20 6.50 -29.93
CA TRP A 7 14.92 7.21 -28.87
C TRP A 7 14.65 6.57 -27.49
N PHE A 8 13.39 6.25 -27.20
CA PHE A 8 13.00 5.63 -25.94
C PHE A 8 13.62 4.24 -25.80
N TRP A 9 13.54 3.39 -26.83
CA TRP A 9 14.08 2.03 -26.85
C TRP A 9 15.57 1.95 -27.21
N ASN A 10 16.36 2.96 -26.86
CA ASN A 10 17.79 2.96 -27.13
C ASN A 10 18.50 1.81 -26.38
N GLU A 11 19.14 0.91 -27.13
CA GLU A 11 19.83 -0.28 -26.59
C GLU A 11 20.88 0.07 -25.54
N ARG A 12 21.62 1.17 -25.71
CA ARG A 12 22.65 1.60 -24.76
C ARG A 12 22.09 1.99 -23.40
N PHE A 13 20.81 2.39 -23.35
CA PHE A 13 20.16 2.70 -22.10
C PHE A 13 19.64 1.43 -21.43
N TRP A 14 18.93 0.59 -22.17
CA TRP A 14 18.15 -0.53 -21.61
C TRP A 14 18.94 -1.82 -21.41
N LEU A 15 19.94 -2.10 -22.26
CA LEU A 15 20.57 -3.41 -22.34
C LEU A 15 22.03 -3.38 -21.88
N PRO A 16 22.57 -4.51 -21.38
CA PRO A 16 24.01 -4.68 -21.16
C PRO A 16 24.83 -4.54 -22.43
N HIS A 17 26.14 -4.38 -22.26
CA HIS A 17 27.08 -4.35 -23.38
C HIS A 17 26.98 -5.65 -24.21
N ASN A 18 27.00 -5.51 -25.53
CA ASN A 18 26.92 -6.61 -26.51
C ASN A 18 25.56 -7.34 -26.56
N VAL A 19 24.47 -6.73 -26.10
CA VAL A 19 23.11 -7.24 -26.28
C VAL A 19 22.27 -6.22 -27.05
N THR A 20 21.51 -6.71 -28.03
CA THR A 20 20.59 -5.93 -28.85
C THR A 20 19.15 -6.39 -28.64
N TRP A 21 18.17 -5.57 -29.05
CA TRP A 21 16.77 -6.02 -28.99
C TRP A 21 16.48 -7.17 -29.94
N ALA A 22 17.26 -7.34 -31.01
CA ALA A 22 17.14 -8.44 -31.94
C ALA A 22 17.45 -9.79 -31.26
N ASP A 23 18.44 -9.82 -30.36
CA ASP A 23 18.80 -11.02 -29.60
C ASP A 23 17.67 -11.49 -28.67
N LEU A 24 16.76 -10.59 -28.29
CA LEU A 24 15.60 -10.86 -27.44
C LEU A 24 14.29 -11.04 -28.25
N ALA A 25 14.28 -10.69 -29.54
CA ALA A 25 13.09 -10.73 -30.38
C ALA A 25 12.78 -12.14 -30.89
N ASP A 26 13.82 -12.90 -31.25
CA ASP A 26 13.72 -14.24 -31.84
C ASP A 26 14.36 -15.32 -30.93
N PRO A 27 13.73 -15.66 -29.80
CA PRO A 27 14.21 -16.74 -28.94
C PRO A 27 14.10 -18.12 -29.63
N ALA A 28 14.85 -19.09 -29.12
CA ALA A 28 14.76 -20.48 -29.58
C ALA A 28 13.31 -21.03 -29.48
N PRO A 29 12.92 -22.01 -30.34
CA PRO A 29 11.57 -22.57 -30.31
C PRO A 29 11.16 -23.06 -28.91
N GLY A 30 10.04 -22.57 -28.40
CA GLY A 30 9.53 -22.91 -27.06
C GLY A 30 10.05 -22.02 -25.91
N VAL A 31 10.92 -21.06 -26.20
CA VAL A 31 11.38 -20.04 -25.25
C VAL A 31 10.65 -18.73 -25.51
N GLU A 32 10.21 -18.07 -24.44
CA GLU A 32 9.62 -16.73 -24.52
C GLU A 32 10.33 -15.80 -23.54
N TYR A 33 10.61 -14.57 -24.00
CA TYR A 33 11.12 -13.48 -23.17
C TYR A 33 10.03 -12.44 -22.91
N PRO A 34 10.10 -11.70 -21.79
CA PRO A 34 9.11 -10.66 -21.48
C PRO A 34 9.11 -9.55 -22.55
N LYS A 35 7.92 -9.21 -23.04
CA LYS A 35 7.71 -8.11 -24.00
C LYS A 35 7.00 -6.97 -23.32
N ALA A 36 7.38 -5.73 -23.63
CA ALA A 36 6.73 -4.54 -23.07
C ALA A 36 5.20 -4.52 -23.29
N GLY A 37 4.74 -5.07 -24.42
CA GLY A 37 3.31 -5.21 -24.73
C GLY A 37 2.53 -6.07 -23.72
N HIS A 38 3.19 -7.01 -23.03
CA HIS A 38 2.54 -7.82 -21.99
C HIS A 38 2.04 -6.96 -20.84
N LEU A 39 2.73 -5.87 -20.50
CA LEU A 39 2.32 -4.95 -19.44
C LEU A 39 1.00 -4.23 -19.75
N LEU A 40 0.63 -4.09 -21.03
CA LEU A 40 -0.64 -3.50 -21.42
C LEU A 40 -1.83 -4.36 -20.99
N SER A 41 -1.64 -5.68 -20.84
CA SER A 41 -2.66 -6.57 -20.28
C SER A 41 -2.99 -6.25 -18.83
N ALA A 42 -2.09 -5.55 -18.11
CA ALA A 42 -2.31 -5.21 -16.72
C ALA A 42 -3.45 -4.21 -16.52
N LEU A 43 -3.71 -3.31 -17.47
CA LEU A 43 -4.77 -2.30 -17.38
C LEU A 43 -6.19 -2.88 -17.48
N PRO A 44 -6.57 -3.68 -18.50
CA PRO A 44 -7.89 -4.32 -18.52
C PRO A 44 -8.05 -5.29 -17.35
N LEU A 45 -6.99 -5.99 -16.94
CA LEU A 45 -7.04 -6.84 -15.76
C LEU A 45 -7.22 -6.02 -14.47
N ALA A 46 -6.64 -4.83 -14.35
CA ALA A 46 -6.87 -3.92 -13.23
C ALA A 46 -8.34 -3.49 -13.12
N LEU A 47 -9.00 -3.23 -14.26
CA LEU A 47 -10.44 -2.97 -14.30
C LEU A 47 -11.26 -4.20 -13.86
N GLY A 48 -10.85 -5.39 -14.30
CA GLY A 48 -11.42 -6.65 -13.85
C GLY A 48 -11.30 -6.86 -12.34
N ILE A 49 -10.10 -6.66 -11.78
CA ILE A 49 -9.83 -6.72 -10.33
C ILE A 49 -10.70 -5.69 -9.59
N PHE A 50 -10.86 -4.48 -10.13
CA PHE A 50 -11.73 -3.46 -9.53
C PHE A 50 -13.21 -3.87 -9.56
N ALA A 51 -13.69 -4.50 -10.63
CA ALA A 51 -15.04 -5.05 -10.69
C ALA A 51 -15.23 -6.19 -9.67
N VAL A 52 -14.24 -7.09 -9.54
CA VAL A 52 -14.23 -8.15 -8.52
C VAL A 52 -14.24 -7.57 -7.12
N ARG A 53 -13.49 -6.49 -6.87
CA ARG A 53 -13.52 -5.75 -5.60
C ARG A 53 -14.94 -5.30 -5.26
N ILE A 54 -15.63 -4.63 -6.19
CA ILE A 54 -17.01 -4.15 -5.97
C ILE A 54 -17.95 -5.32 -5.64
N PHE A 55 -17.82 -6.43 -6.38
CA PHE A 55 -18.60 -7.63 -6.12
C PHE A 55 -18.28 -8.23 -4.74
N PHE A 56 -17.00 -8.41 -4.40
CA PHE A 56 -16.54 -8.93 -3.13
C PHE A 56 -17.02 -8.09 -1.94
N GLU A 57 -16.88 -6.76 -2.04
CA GLU A 57 -17.32 -5.85 -0.98
C GLU A 57 -18.83 -5.94 -0.74
N ARG A 58 -19.63 -6.12 -1.81
CA ARG A 58 -21.09 -6.25 -1.73
C ARG A 58 -21.55 -7.62 -1.24
N CYS A 59 -20.98 -8.69 -1.78
CA CYS A 59 -21.47 -10.05 -1.59
C CYS A 59 -20.81 -10.80 -0.42
N ILE A 60 -19.58 -10.42 -0.03
CA ILE A 60 -18.82 -11.12 1.02
C ILE A 60 -18.57 -10.18 2.19
N ALA A 61 -17.87 -9.06 1.95
CA ALA A 61 -17.40 -8.21 3.05
C ALA A 61 -18.55 -7.51 3.79
N SER A 62 -19.56 -7.04 3.07
CA SER A 62 -20.75 -6.40 3.62
C SER A 62 -21.56 -7.35 4.53
N PRO A 63 -21.91 -8.58 4.11
CA PRO A 63 -22.49 -9.59 5.01
C PRO A 63 -21.62 -9.91 6.23
N CYS A 64 -20.31 -10.11 6.05
CA CYS A 64 -19.38 -10.35 7.17
C CYS A 64 -19.39 -9.19 8.17
N ALA A 65 -19.40 -7.95 7.70
CA ALA A 65 -19.49 -6.77 8.56
C ALA A 65 -20.82 -6.72 9.34
N SER A 66 -21.91 -7.18 8.75
CA SER A 66 -23.21 -7.28 9.42
C SER A 66 -23.23 -8.38 10.49
N ILE A 67 -22.66 -9.55 10.18
CA ILE A 67 -22.54 -10.69 11.12
C ILE A 67 -21.70 -10.30 12.34
N LEU A 68 -20.58 -9.60 12.12
CA LEU A 68 -19.70 -9.11 13.17
C LEU A 68 -20.23 -7.84 13.88
N GLN A 69 -21.44 -7.39 13.54
CA GLN A 69 -22.08 -6.20 14.11
C GLN A 69 -21.16 -4.96 14.11
N ILE A 70 -20.38 -4.79 13.03
CA ILE A 70 -19.46 -3.66 12.89
C ILE A 70 -20.28 -2.38 12.95
N GLN A 71 -20.10 -1.60 14.02
CA GLN A 71 -20.89 -0.41 14.29
C GLN A 71 -20.77 0.56 13.11
N THR A 72 -21.89 0.80 12.42
CA THR A 72 -22.08 2.00 11.64
C THR A 72 -22.15 3.13 12.66
N GLU A 73 -21.02 3.80 12.93
CA GLU A 73 -21.05 4.99 13.77
C GLU A 73 -22.14 5.92 13.21
N LEU A 74 -23.21 6.11 13.97
CA LEU A 74 -24.25 7.09 13.68
C LEU A 74 -23.60 8.47 13.86
N SER A 75 -22.80 8.89 12.88
CA SER A 75 -22.23 10.23 12.84
C SER A 75 -23.41 11.18 12.88
N ARG A 76 -23.58 11.89 14.01
CA ARG A 76 -24.72 12.79 14.22
C ARG A 76 -24.79 13.72 13.02
N ARG A 77 -25.86 13.59 12.25
CA ARG A 77 -26.02 14.39 11.03
C ARG A 77 -26.07 15.86 11.42
N ALA A 78 -25.35 16.70 10.67
CA ALA A 78 -25.47 18.14 10.84
C ALA A 78 -26.92 18.53 10.53
N GLN A 79 -27.45 19.48 11.30
CA GLN A 79 -28.82 19.97 11.09
C GLN A 79 -28.95 20.53 9.66
N PRO A 80 -30.02 20.23 8.90
CA PRO A 80 -30.18 20.77 7.56
C PRO A 80 -30.18 22.30 7.59
N ASN A 81 -29.23 22.94 6.88
CA ASN A 81 -29.16 24.38 6.73
C ASN A 81 -28.53 24.72 5.36
N ALA A 82 -29.36 25.25 4.45
CA ALA A 82 -28.94 25.51 3.07
C ALA A 82 -27.84 26.58 2.95
N VAL A 83 -27.82 27.58 3.84
CA VAL A 83 -26.81 28.63 3.85
C VAL A 83 -25.46 28.05 4.26
N LEU A 84 -25.42 27.30 5.37
CA LEU A 84 -24.19 26.65 5.84
C LEU A 84 -23.67 25.61 4.85
N GLU A 85 -24.57 24.85 4.20
CA GLU A 85 -24.20 23.87 3.17
C GLU A 85 -23.62 24.55 1.91
N LYS A 86 -24.20 25.67 1.48
CA LYS A 86 -23.66 26.46 0.37
C LYS A 86 -22.25 26.95 0.70
N VAL A 87 -22.06 27.53 1.88
CA VAL A 87 -20.72 27.99 2.32
C VAL A 87 -19.73 26.84 2.40
N PHE A 88 -20.16 25.69 2.93
CA PHE A 88 -19.31 24.51 3.08
C PHE A 88 -18.83 23.96 1.74
N THR A 89 -19.72 23.92 0.74
CA THR A 89 -19.46 23.34 -0.58
C THR A 89 -18.74 24.31 -1.51
N SER A 90 -19.08 25.61 -1.46
CA SER A 90 -18.63 26.59 -2.46
C SER A 90 -17.58 27.60 -1.96
N ILE A 91 -17.40 27.77 -0.65
CA ILE A 91 -16.48 28.79 -0.11
C ILE A 91 -15.36 28.14 0.71
N THR A 92 -15.68 27.48 1.82
CA THR A 92 -14.68 26.89 2.70
C THR A 92 -15.26 25.79 3.59
N LYS A 93 -14.49 24.70 3.75
CA LYS A 93 -14.80 23.62 4.70
C LYS A 93 -14.42 23.98 6.14
N SER A 94 -13.56 24.99 6.33
CA SER A 94 -13.04 25.44 7.62
C SER A 94 -13.05 26.97 7.68
N PRO A 95 -14.21 27.58 7.98
CA PRO A 95 -14.32 29.04 8.07
C PRO A 95 -13.56 29.59 9.28
N ASP A 96 -12.88 30.71 9.06
CA ASP A 96 -12.18 31.48 10.09
C ASP A 96 -13.15 32.31 10.95
N SER A 97 -12.66 32.88 12.05
CA SER A 97 -13.47 33.61 13.04
C SER A 97 -14.37 34.69 12.43
N ARG A 98 -13.86 35.48 11.46
CA ARG A 98 -14.64 36.53 10.78
C ARG A 98 -15.80 35.97 9.95
N HIS A 99 -15.58 34.86 9.25
CA HIS A 99 -16.64 34.18 8.48
C HIS A 99 -17.72 33.61 9.40
N LEU A 100 -17.31 33.04 10.54
CA LEU A 100 -18.24 32.51 11.54
C LEU A 100 -19.12 33.59 12.16
N GLU A 101 -18.58 34.78 12.45
CA GLU A 101 -19.34 35.93 12.95
C GLU A 101 -20.34 36.45 11.92
N GLY A 102 -19.95 36.54 10.64
CA GLY A 102 -20.88 36.90 9.56
C GLY A 102 -22.05 35.93 9.44
N LEU A 103 -21.77 34.62 9.50
CA LEU A 103 -22.80 33.58 9.47
C LEU A 103 -23.68 33.58 10.71
N SER A 104 -23.11 33.90 11.88
CA SER A 104 -23.85 34.05 13.14
C SER A 104 -24.89 35.14 13.03
N LYS A 105 -24.53 36.32 12.49
CA LYS A 105 -25.45 37.43 12.24
C LYS A 105 -26.52 37.10 11.20
N GLN A 106 -26.17 36.37 10.13
CA GLN A 106 -27.11 36.02 9.06
C GLN A 106 -28.15 34.98 9.50
N LEU A 107 -27.74 34.00 10.31
CA LEU A 107 -28.56 32.85 10.69
C LEU A 107 -29.20 32.98 12.08
N ASP A 108 -28.85 34.03 12.82
CA ASP A 108 -29.20 34.22 14.24
C ASP A 108 -28.82 32.98 15.09
N TRP A 109 -27.63 32.44 14.83
CA TRP A 109 -27.10 31.28 15.53
C TRP A 109 -25.85 31.64 16.30
N ASP A 110 -25.66 31.05 17.48
CA ASP A 110 -24.39 31.14 18.19
C ASP A 110 -23.22 30.64 17.33
N VAL A 111 -22.10 31.38 17.38
CA VAL A 111 -20.83 31.01 16.72
C VAL A 111 -20.44 29.57 17.05
N ARG A 112 -20.60 29.15 18.32
CA ARG A 112 -20.30 27.77 18.76
C ARG A 112 -21.19 26.72 18.09
N LYS A 113 -22.47 27.05 17.85
CA LYS A 113 -23.42 26.17 17.16
C LYS A 113 -23.04 26.01 15.69
N ILE A 114 -22.62 27.10 15.03
CA ILE A 114 -22.10 27.08 13.66
C ILE A 114 -20.79 26.28 13.58
N GLN A 115 -19.83 26.52 14.47
CA GLN A 115 -18.59 25.73 14.54
C GLN A 115 -18.86 24.23 14.72
N ARG A 116 -19.82 23.89 15.60
CA ARG A 116 -20.26 22.51 15.81
C ARG A 116 -20.89 21.93 14.54
N TRP A 117 -21.70 22.69 13.83
CA TRP A 117 -22.28 22.30 12.55
C TRP A 117 -21.19 21.97 11.52
N PHE A 118 -20.22 22.87 11.32
CA PHE A 118 -19.10 22.64 10.40
C PHE A 118 -18.27 21.41 10.81
N ARG A 119 -18.06 21.20 12.11
CA ARG A 119 -17.38 20.01 12.63
C ARG A 119 -18.18 18.73 12.36
N GLN A 120 -19.49 18.74 12.56
CA GLN A 120 -20.37 17.60 12.27
C GLN A 120 -20.43 17.33 10.77
N ARG A 121 -20.59 18.36 9.94
CA ARG A 121 -20.63 18.25 8.48
C ARG A 121 -19.34 17.66 7.90
N ARG A 122 -18.17 18.11 8.39
CA ARG A 122 -16.87 17.50 8.05
C ARG A 122 -16.76 16.04 8.51
N ASN A 123 -17.41 15.67 9.61
CA ASN A 123 -17.42 14.30 10.11
C ASN A 123 -18.45 13.40 9.40
N GLN A 124 -19.45 13.97 8.72
CA GLN A 124 -20.40 13.21 7.89
C GLN A 124 -19.77 12.75 6.58
N ASP A 125 -18.87 13.52 5.98
CA ASP A 125 -18.11 13.13 4.79
C ASP A 125 -17.04 12.07 5.08
N LYS A 126 -16.80 11.75 6.37
CA LYS A 126 -15.83 10.72 6.72
C LYS A 126 -16.43 9.34 6.43
N PRO A 127 -15.65 8.43 5.86
CA PRO A 127 -16.08 7.05 5.66
C PRO A 127 -16.48 6.38 6.96
N SER A 128 -17.54 5.59 6.86
CA SER A 128 -18.00 4.73 7.94
C SER A 128 -16.94 3.66 8.28
N THR A 129 -16.92 3.21 9.54
CA THR A 129 -16.08 2.07 9.96
C THR A 129 -16.36 0.82 9.13
N ARG A 130 -17.63 0.63 8.73
CA ARG A 130 -18.06 -0.45 7.85
C ARG A 130 -17.40 -0.39 6.47
N THR A 131 -17.33 0.80 5.85
CA THR A 131 -16.64 1.00 4.57
C THR A 131 -15.17 0.61 4.67
N LYS A 132 -14.48 1.10 5.71
CA LYS A 132 -13.07 0.76 5.95
C LYS A 132 -12.86 -0.73 6.19
N PHE A 133 -13.78 -1.38 6.91
CA PHE A 133 -13.75 -2.82 7.12
C PHE A 133 -13.86 -3.59 5.79
N CYS A 134 -14.80 -3.22 4.93
CA CYS A 134 -14.94 -3.86 3.62
C CYS A 134 -13.69 -3.67 2.74
N GLU A 135 -13.17 -2.44 2.68
CA GLU A 135 -11.92 -2.13 1.95
C GLU A 135 -10.74 -2.95 2.47
N SER A 136 -10.55 -3.01 3.79
CA SER A 136 -9.49 -3.80 4.42
C SER A 136 -9.67 -5.30 4.19
N MET A 137 -10.91 -5.80 4.15
CA MET A 137 -11.17 -7.22 3.94
C MET A 137 -10.83 -7.66 2.51
N TRP A 138 -11.12 -6.81 1.53
CA TRP A 138 -10.69 -7.02 0.14
C TRP A 138 -9.17 -7.07 0.03
N ARG A 139 -8.48 -6.05 0.58
CA ARG A 139 -7.01 -5.98 0.57
C ARG A 139 -6.37 -7.17 1.28
N PHE A 140 -6.87 -7.53 2.46
CA PHE A 140 -6.45 -8.72 3.20
C PHE A 140 -6.51 -9.97 2.32
N THR A 141 -7.66 -10.21 1.67
CA THR A 141 -7.89 -11.39 0.86
C THR A 141 -6.93 -11.44 -0.33
N PHE A 142 -6.76 -10.30 -1.02
CA PHE A 142 -5.84 -10.22 -2.16
C PHE A 142 -4.39 -10.45 -1.71
N TYR A 143 -3.89 -9.69 -0.73
CA TYR A 143 -2.52 -9.81 -0.22
C TYR A 143 -2.20 -11.21 0.28
N LEU A 144 -3.14 -11.87 0.97
CA LEU A 144 -2.95 -13.24 1.43
C LEU A 144 -2.84 -14.22 0.26
N CYS A 145 -3.73 -14.11 -0.74
CA CYS A 145 -3.74 -15.02 -1.89
C CYS A 145 -2.46 -14.86 -2.74
N ILE A 146 -2.08 -13.62 -3.03
CA ILE A 146 -0.90 -13.34 -3.85
C ILE A 146 0.40 -13.72 -3.13
N PHE A 147 0.49 -13.51 -1.81
CA PHE A 147 1.63 -13.96 -1.01
C PHE A 147 1.75 -15.49 -0.98
N ILE A 148 0.64 -16.20 -0.80
CA ILE A 148 0.63 -17.69 -0.85
C ILE A 148 1.08 -18.17 -2.23
N TYR A 149 0.61 -17.54 -3.30
CA TYR A 149 1.03 -17.87 -4.66
C TYR A 149 2.53 -17.61 -4.87
N GLY A 150 3.00 -16.41 -4.49
CA GLY A 150 4.39 -15.98 -4.60
C GLY A 150 5.33 -16.91 -3.85
N ILE A 151 5.05 -17.24 -2.59
CA ILE A 151 5.92 -18.12 -1.80
C ILE A 151 5.92 -19.55 -2.36
N ARG A 152 4.77 -20.08 -2.80
CA ARG A 152 4.69 -21.43 -3.41
C ARG A 152 5.54 -21.53 -4.67
N PHE A 153 5.47 -20.51 -5.52
CA PHE A 153 6.24 -20.44 -6.76
C PHE A 153 7.75 -20.23 -6.49
N LEU A 154 8.09 -19.27 -5.63
CA LEU A 154 9.48 -18.96 -5.31
C LEU A 154 10.19 -20.07 -4.54
N TRP A 155 9.49 -20.82 -3.70
CA TRP A 155 10.09 -21.94 -2.98
C TRP A 155 10.71 -22.99 -3.91
N GLN A 156 10.13 -23.16 -5.10
CA GLN A 156 10.61 -24.07 -6.13
C GLN A 156 11.68 -23.44 -7.05
N SER A 157 11.92 -22.13 -6.90
CA SER A 157 12.83 -21.36 -7.76
C SER A 157 14.22 -21.27 -7.13
N LEU A 158 15.26 -21.52 -7.93
CA LEU A 158 16.66 -21.53 -7.44
C LEU A 158 17.08 -20.17 -6.86
N TRP A 159 16.60 -19.07 -7.45
CA TRP A 159 16.95 -17.71 -7.03
C TRP A 159 16.33 -17.30 -5.68
N MET A 160 15.41 -18.08 -5.13
CA MET A 160 14.93 -17.89 -3.75
C MET A 160 16.02 -18.24 -2.72
N TRP A 161 16.89 -19.19 -3.06
CA TRP A 161 17.89 -19.75 -2.16
C TRP A 161 19.30 -19.22 -2.44
N ASP A 162 19.58 -18.87 -3.69
CA ASP A 162 20.84 -18.28 -4.14
C ASP A 162 20.59 -17.06 -5.02
N THR A 163 20.86 -15.86 -4.51
CA THR A 163 20.57 -14.60 -5.19
C THR A 163 21.40 -14.40 -6.45
N ARG A 164 22.56 -15.06 -6.61
CA ARG A 164 23.36 -14.99 -7.85
C ARG A 164 22.61 -15.55 -9.05
N GLN A 165 21.72 -16.51 -8.81
CA GLN A 165 20.84 -17.07 -9.84
C GLN A 165 19.88 -16.03 -10.43
N CYS A 166 19.67 -14.88 -9.78
CA CYS A 166 18.94 -13.77 -10.38
C CYS A 166 19.63 -13.20 -11.63
N TRP A 167 20.95 -13.36 -11.76
CA TRP A 167 21.76 -12.68 -12.77
C TRP A 167 22.40 -13.63 -13.78
N TYR A 168 22.51 -14.91 -13.45
CA TYR A 168 23.00 -15.88 -14.43
C TYR A 168 22.09 -15.96 -15.66
N ASN A 169 22.72 -16.01 -16.83
CA ASN A 169 22.10 -15.91 -18.15
C ASN A 169 21.26 -14.64 -18.37
N TYR A 170 21.41 -13.60 -17.56
CA TYR A 170 20.79 -12.31 -17.84
C TYR A 170 21.46 -11.66 -19.07
N PRO A 171 20.69 -11.06 -20.02
CA PRO A 171 19.23 -10.86 -20.03
C PRO A 171 18.42 -11.96 -20.75
N TYR A 172 19.02 -13.11 -21.07
CA TYR A 172 18.40 -14.26 -21.76
C TYR A 172 17.64 -15.19 -20.79
N GLN A 173 16.81 -14.62 -19.91
CA GLN A 173 16.05 -15.38 -18.91
C GLN A 173 14.66 -15.73 -19.43
N VAL A 174 14.32 -17.01 -19.43
CA VAL A 174 13.02 -17.50 -19.90
C VAL A 174 11.88 -17.03 -18.99
N LEU A 175 10.84 -16.47 -19.59
CA LEU A 175 9.59 -16.14 -18.94
C LEU A 175 8.74 -17.41 -18.77
N THR A 176 8.64 -17.90 -17.55
CA THR A 176 7.71 -18.99 -17.23
C THR A 176 6.29 -18.44 -17.05
N SER A 177 5.27 -19.24 -17.36
CA SER A 177 3.86 -18.82 -17.20
C SER A 177 3.53 -18.45 -15.74
N GLY A 178 4.10 -19.17 -14.76
CA GLY A 178 3.92 -18.85 -13.34
C GLY A 178 4.44 -17.47 -12.98
N LEU A 179 5.61 -17.10 -13.50
CA LEU A 179 6.22 -15.78 -13.30
C LEU A 179 5.45 -14.68 -14.03
N TYR A 180 4.96 -14.96 -15.25
CA TYR A 180 4.07 -14.07 -15.99
C TYR A 180 2.82 -13.73 -15.18
N TYR A 181 2.07 -14.74 -14.72
CA TYR A 181 0.85 -14.52 -13.96
C TYR A 181 1.13 -13.83 -12.63
N TYR A 182 2.27 -14.11 -11.99
CA TYR A 182 2.67 -13.42 -10.77
C TYR A 182 2.77 -11.91 -11.01
N TYR A 183 3.60 -11.53 -11.99
CA TYR A 183 3.89 -10.15 -12.34
C TYR A 183 2.67 -9.36 -12.81
N ILE A 184 1.92 -9.94 -13.75
CA ILE A 184 0.77 -9.24 -14.34
C ILE A 184 -0.34 -9.07 -13.30
N THR A 185 -0.57 -10.07 -12.44
CA THR A 185 -1.58 -9.97 -11.37
C THR A 185 -1.23 -8.90 -10.34
N GLU A 186 0.02 -8.87 -9.85
CA GLU A 186 0.47 -7.82 -8.94
C GLU A 186 0.41 -6.44 -9.58
N LEU A 187 0.94 -6.29 -10.79
CA LEU A 187 0.92 -5.02 -11.50
C LEU A 187 -0.52 -4.50 -11.70
N SER A 188 -1.45 -5.37 -12.09
CA SER A 188 -2.87 -5.03 -12.22
C SER A 188 -3.49 -4.60 -10.92
N PHE A 189 -3.15 -5.26 -9.82
CA PHE A 189 -3.66 -4.88 -8.51
C PHE A 189 -3.14 -3.51 -8.08
N TYR A 190 -1.84 -3.23 -8.25
CA TYR A 190 -1.29 -1.91 -7.97
C TYR A 190 -1.88 -0.82 -8.87
N TRP A 191 -2.14 -1.09 -10.15
CA TRP A 191 -2.91 -0.18 -11.00
C TRP A 191 -4.33 0.04 -10.50
N SER A 192 -5.01 -1.03 -10.05
CA SER A 192 -6.36 -0.91 -9.49
C SER A 192 -6.38 -0.01 -8.24
N LEU A 193 -5.36 -0.12 -7.37
CA LEU A 193 -5.18 0.74 -6.20
C LEU A 193 -4.79 2.17 -6.59
N MET A 194 -3.93 2.32 -7.61
CA MET A 194 -3.50 3.61 -8.13
C MET A 194 -4.70 4.43 -8.65
N PHE A 195 -5.67 3.79 -9.28
CA PHE A 195 -6.90 4.46 -9.72
C PHE A 195 -7.89 4.63 -8.57
N SER A 196 -8.06 3.60 -7.73
CA SER A 196 -9.04 3.65 -6.64
C SER A 196 -8.68 4.67 -5.58
N GLN A 197 -7.41 4.97 -5.31
CA GLN A 197 -7.03 5.96 -4.29
C GLN A 197 -7.60 7.37 -4.55
N PHE A 198 -7.97 7.69 -5.79
CA PHE A 198 -8.58 8.99 -6.14
C PHE A 198 -10.07 9.06 -5.74
N THR A 199 -10.75 7.92 -5.70
CA THR A 199 -12.16 7.77 -5.31
C THR A 199 -12.33 7.30 -3.87
N ASP A 200 -11.37 6.50 -3.39
CA ASP A 200 -11.23 6.07 -2.01
C ASP A 200 -10.96 7.29 -1.10
N ILE A 201 -11.03 7.06 0.20
CA ILE A 201 -10.97 8.12 1.18
C ILE A 201 -9.60 8.79 1.17
N LYS A 202 -9.55 10.07 0.82
CA LYS A 202 -8.32 10.87 0.90
C LYS A 202 -7.88 11.03 2.35
N ARG A 203 -6.74 10.41 2.68
CA ARG A 203 -6.09 10.46 4.00
C ARG A 203 -4.92 11.46 3.97
N LYS A 204 -4.34 11.74 5.15
CA LYS A 204 -3.29 12.77 5.31
C LYS A 204 -1.94 12.36 4.68
N ASP A 205 -1.78 11.07 4.43
CA ASP A 205 -0.63 10.39 3.84
C ASP A 205 -0.79 10.12 2.34
N PHE A 206 -1.83 10.69 1.71
CA PHE A 206 -2.13 10.51 0.28
C PHE A 206 -0.90 10.67 -0.63
N LEU A 207 -0.10 11.73 -0.42
CA LEU A 207 1.07 11.99 -1.27
C LEU A 207 2.17 10.93 -1.11
N ILE A 208 2.41 10.46 0.12
CA ILE A 208 3.41 9.42 0.39
C ILE A 208 2.96 8.10 -0.25
N MET A 209 1.69 7.73 -0.08
CA MET A 209 1.13 6.51 -0.69
C MET A 209 1.10 6.62 -2.22
N PHE A 210 0.77 7.78 -2.78
CA PHE A 210 0.79 8.00 -4.22
C PHE A 210 2.19 7.81 -4.80
N VAL A 211 3.22 8.43 -4.18
CA VAL A 211 4.63 8.25 -4.58
C VAL A 211 5.06 6.80 -4.48
N HIS A 212 4.65 6.09 -3.41
CA HIS A 212 4.92 4.66 -3.27
C HIS A 212 4.27 3.81 -4.37
N HIS A 213 2.99 4.04 -4.69
CA HIS A 213 2.31 3.30 -5.77
C HIS A 213 2.98 3.59 -7.13
N LEU A 214 3.42 4.84 -7.35
CA LEU A 214 4.14 5.19 -8.56
C LEU A 214 5.49 4.47 -8.63
N ALA A 215 6.24 4.44 -7.52
CA ALA A 215 7.52 3.74 -7.44
C ALA A 215 7.36 2.23 -7.63
N THR A 216 6.36 1.59 -7.01
CA THR A 216 6.11 0.14 -7.14
C THR A 216 5.68 -0.24 -8.55
N ILE A 217 4.71 0.46 -9.14
CA ILE A 217 4.31 0.24 -10.55
C ILE A 217 5.50 0.43 -11.49
N SER A 218 6.33 1.46 -11.25
CA SER A 218 7.54 1.70 -12.03
C SER A 218 8.56 0.57 -11.88
N LEU A 219 8.83 0.10 -10.65
CA LEU A 219 9.77 -1.00 -10.39
C LEU A 219 9.31 -2.33 -11.00
N ILE A 220 8.02 -2.67 -10.87
CA ILE A 220 7.47 -3.90 -11.45
C ILE A 220 7.54 -3.83 -12.99
N SER A 221 7.11 -2.71 -13.58
CA SER A 221 7.15 -2.51 -15.03
C SER A 221 8.59 -2.51 -15.56
N PHE A 222 9.50 -1.83 -14.87
CA PHE A 222 10.89 -1.71 -15.28
C PHE A 222 11.64 -3.04 -15.17
N SER A 223 11.47 -3.77 -14.06
CA SER A 223 12.05 -5.11 -13.92
C SER A 223 11.50 -6.08 -14.96
N TYR A 224 10.24 -5.95 -15.35
CA TYR A 224 9.66 -6.77 -16.40
C TYR A 224 10.25 -6.48 -17.79
N VAL A 225 10.31 -5.20 -18.18
CA VAL A 225 10.84 -4.77 -19.48
C VAL A 225 12.32 -5.11 -19.64
N ASN A 226 13.11 -4.98 -18.56
CA ASN A 226 14.54 -5.30 -18.59
C ASN A 226 14.83 -6.80 -18.35
N ASN A 227 13.81 -7.65 -18.30
CA ASN A 227 13.95 -9.07 -17.95
C ASN A 227 14.69 -9.34 -16.61
N MET A 228 14.54 -8.44 -15.64
CA MET A 228 15.01 -8.61 -14.25
C MET A 228 13.95 -9.32 -13.40
N LEU A 229 13.27 -10.31 -13.98
CA LEU A 229 12.07 -10.92 -13.40
C LEU A 229 12.37 -11.73 -12.13
N ARG A 230 13.53 -12.38 -12.08
CA ARG A 230 13.94 -13.20 -10.93
C ARG A 230 14.08 -12.35 -9.68
N VAL A 231 14.90 -11.30 -9.73
CA VAL A 231 15.08 -10.39 -8.58
C VAL A 231 13.80 -9.62 -8.26
N GLY A 232 13.05 -9.16 -9.26
CA GLY A 232 11.81 -8.44 -8.99
C GLY A 232 10.71 -9.33 -8.38
N SER A 233 10.69 -10.63 -8.68
CA SER A 233 9.81 -11.58 -7.96
C SER A 233 10.16 -11.74 -6.48
N LEU A 234 11.46 -11.68 -6.12
CA LEU A 234 11.89 -11.66 -4.71
C LEU A 234 11.49 -10.36 -4.03
N VAL A 235 11.69 -9.22 -4.72
CA VAL A 235 11.24 -7.90 -4.23
C VAL A 235 9.76 -7.97 -3.91
N MET A 236 8.90 -8.35 -4.86
CA MET A 236 7.45 -8.46 -4.68
C MET A 236 7.08 -9.34 -3.47
N CYS A 237 7.62 -10.55 -3.37
CA CYS A 237 7.31 -11.47 -2.27
C CYS A 237 7.72 -10.96 -0.88
N ILE A 238 8.88 -10.28 -0.78
CA ILE A 238 9.34 -9.68 0.48
C ILE A 238 8.37 -8.59 0.92
N HIS A 239 7.84 -7.80 0.00
CA HIS A 239 6.89 -6.73 0.32
C HIS A 239 5.50 -7.28 0.64
N ASP A 240 5.03 -8.34 0.00
CA ASP A 240 3.71 -8.89 0.32
C ASP A 240 3.65 -9.60 1.68
N SER A 241 4.79 -10.06 2.20
CA SER A 241 4.89 -10.91 3.40
C SER A 241 4.26 -10.37 4.69
N SER A 242 4.08 -9.05 4.83
CA SER A 242 3.49 -8.46 6.04
C SER A 242 2.19 -7.70 5.79
N ASP A 243 1.83 -7.44 4.53
CA ASP A 243 0.74 -6.53 4.18
C ASP A 243 -0.62 -7.13 4.54
N PHE A 244 -0.79 -8.45 4.39
CA PHE A 244 -1.99 -9.15 4.87
C PHE A 244 -2.12 -9.10 6.40
N LEU A 245 -1.03 -9.12 7.17
CA LEU A 245 -1.08 -9.04 8.63
C LEU A 245 -1.53 -7.66 9.10
N LEU A 246 -1.10 -6.62 8.39
CA LEU A 246 -1.55 -5.25 8.64
C LEU A 246 -3.04 -5.10 8.40
N GLU A 247 -3.55 -5.61 7.28
CA GLU A 247 -4.99 -5.58 7.00
C GLU A 247 -5.78 -6.44 8.01
N ALA A 248 -5.24 -7.59 8.43
CA ALA A 248 -5.82 -8.40 9.50
C ALA A 248 -5.92 -7.65 10.84
N ALA A 249 -4.87 -6.90 11.22
CA ALA A 249 -4.88 -6.08 12.42
C ALA A 249 -5.96 -4.98 12.35
N LYS A 250 -6.14 -4.34 11.18
CA LYS A 250 -7.22 -3.36 10.96
C LYS A 250 -8.60 -4.00 11.09
N LEU A 251 -8.82 -5.18 10.51
CA LEU A 251 -10.08 -5.93 10.62
C LEU A 251 -10.41 -6.24 12.08
N ALA A 252 -9.42 -6.72 12.85
CA ALA A 252 -9.58 -7.00 14.28
C ALA A 252 -9.90 -5.73 15.08
N ASN A 253 -9.25 -4.60 14.76
CA ASN A 253 -9.55 -3.30 15.37
C ASN A 253 -10.99 -2.83 15.07
N TYR A 254 -11.45 -2.96 13.84
CA TYR A 254 -12.82 -2.59 13.45
C TYR A 254 -13.88 -3.48 14.10
N ALA A 255 -13.57 -4.77 14.32
CA ALA A 255 -14.39 -5.72 15.07
C ALA A 255 -14.29 -5.56 16.60
N LYS A 256 -13.48 -4.61 17.10
CA LYS A 256 -13.21 -4.37 18.52
C LYS A 256 -12.56 -5.55 19.26
N TYR A 257 -11.84 -6.41 18.54
CA TYR A 257 -11.02 -7.48 19.12
C TYR A 257 -9.61 -7.00 19.44
N GLN A 258 -9.49 -6.20 20.51
CA GLN A 258 -8.24 -5.48 20.81
C GLN A 258 -7.03 -6.40 21.02
N ARG A 259 -7.18 -7.51 21.77
CA ARG A 259 -6.07 -8.45 22.01
C ARG A 259 -5.53 -9.04 20.71
N LEU A 260 -6.41 -9.40 19.79
CA LEU A 260 -6.04 -9.93 18.47
C LEU A 260 -5.39 -8.84 17.60
N CYS A 261 -5.95 -7.63 17.60
CA CYS A 261 -5.38 -6.47 16.91
C CYS A 261 -3.94 -6.21 17.38
N ASP A 262 -3.71 -6.14 18.69
CA ASP A 262 -2.39 -5.86 19.26
C ASP A 262 -1.39 -6.96 18.91
N PHE A 263 -1.80 -8.23 19.02
CA PHE A 263 -0.98 -9.37 18.62
C PHE A 263 -0.61 -9.31 17.14
N LEU A 264 -1.59 -9.14 16.25
CA LEU A 264 -1.36 -9.06 14.79
C LEU A 264 -0.48 -7.86 14.43
N PHE A 265 -0.64 -6.72 15.10
CA PHE A 265 0.18 -5.53 14.87
C PHE A 265 1.64 -5.76 15.29
N VAL A 266 1.90 -6.46 16.40
CA VAL A 266 3.26 -6.83 16.81
C VAL A 266 3.90 -7.80 15.82
N VAL A 267 3.15 -8.84 15.40
CA VAL A 267 3.62 -9.81 14.40
C VAL A 267 3.91 -9.13 13.05
N PHE A 268 3.01 -8.25 12.60
CA PHE A 268 3.22 -7.38 11.44
C PHE A 268 4.51 -6.58 11.57
N GLY A 269 4.70 -5.85 12.68
CA GLY A 269 5.89 -5.02 12.89
C GLY A 269 7.20 -5.81 12.88
N MET A 270 7.21 -7.01 13.47
CA MET A 270 8.37 -7.90 13.43
C MET A 270 8.69 -8.37 12.01
N ILE A 271 7.69 -8.86 11.28
CA ILE A 271 7.89 -9.34 9.90
C ILE A 271 8.29 -8.18 9.00
N PHE A 272 7.64 -7.01 9.11
CA PHE A 272 7.97 -5.80 8.37
C PHE A 272 9.44 -5.41 8.60
N PHE A 273 9.90 -5.37 9.85
CA PHE A 273 11.29 -5.05 10.18
C PHE A 273 12.26 -6.04 9.55
N VAL A 274 12.05 -7.35 9.74
CA VAL A 274 12.96 -8.38 9.20
C VAL A 274 13.02 -8.32 7.68
N THR A 275 11.87 -8.27 7.02
CA THR A 275 11.83 -8.36 5.57
C THR A 275 12.29 -7.08 4.89
N ARG A 276 11.94 -5.88 5.39
CA ARG A 276 12.29 -4.60 4.74
C ARG A 276 13.57 -3.94 5.24
N LEU A 277 13.99 -4.20 6.48
CA LEU A 277 15.23 -3.60 7.04
C LEU A 277 16.38 -4.59 7.21
N VAL A 278 16.13 -5.90 7.11
CA VAL A 278 17.18 -6.92 7.13
C VAL A 278 17.29 -7.59 5.77
N ILE A 279 16.27 -8.32 5.33
CA ILE A 279 16.35 -9.09 4.07
C ILE A 279 16.56 -8.17 2.86
N PHE A 280 15.75 -7.12 2.72
CA PHE A 280 15.84 -6.22 1.57
C PHE A 280 17.23 -5.55 1.40
N PRO A 281 17.82 -4.85 2.39
CA PRO A 281 19.12 -4.22 2.18
C PRO A 281 20.30 -5.19 2.10
N PHE A 282 20.29 -6.27 2.89
CA PHE A 282 21.45 -7.17 2.96
C PHE A 282 21.46 -8.24 1.86
N TRP A 283 20.30 -8.63 1.31
CA TRP A 283 20.23 -9.61 0.21
C TRP A 283 19.80 -8.95 -1.09
N ILE A 284 18.68 -8.21 -1.12
CA ILE A 284 18.14 -7.66 -2.38
C ILE A 284 19.00 -6.51 -2.91
N LEU A 285 19.27 -5.48 -2.11
CA LEU A 285 20.16 -4.40 -2.54
C LEU A 285 21.59 -4.90 -2.76
N ASN A 286 22.03 -5.89 -1.98
CA ASN A 286 23.34 -6.49 -2.19
C ASN A 286 23.44 -7.16 -3.57
N THR A 287 22.44 -7.98 -3.91
CA THR A 287 22.44 -8.69 -5.19
C THR A 287 22.30 -7.74 -6.38
N THR A 288 21.50 -6.67 -6.27
CA THR A 288 21.30 -5.69 -7.35
C THR A 288 22.40 -4.64 -7.49
N LEU A 289 23.17 -4.36 -6.43
CA LEU A 289 24.26 -3.37 -6.48
C LEU A 289 25.63 -4.02 -6.70
N PHE A 290 25.87 -5.19 -6.12
CA PHE A 290 27.20 -5.83 -6.13
C PHE A 290 27.23 -7.08 -7.00
N GLU A 291 26.38 -8.08 -6.75
CA GLU A 291 26.43 -9.34 -7.52
C GLU A 291 26.12 -9.14 -9.00
N SER A 292 25.11 -8.33 -9.33
CA SER A 292 24.81 -7.98 -10.72
C SER A 292 25.94 -7.18 -11.37
N TRP A 293 26.65 -6.34 -10.61
CA TRP A 293 27.78 -5.57 -11.15
C TRP A 293 28.92 -6.51 -11.52
N GLU A 294 29.22 -7.48 -10.66
CA GLU A 294 30.26 -8.48 -10.89
C GLU A 294 29.94 -9.36 -12.11
N ILE A 295 28.67 -9.77 -12.28
CA ILE A 295 28.26 -10.73 -13.32
C ILE A 295 27.98 -10.06 -14.67
N ILE A 296 27.29 -8.92 -14.68
CA ILE A 296 26.76 -8.27 -15.90
C ILE A 296 27.52 -6.98 -16.23
N GLY A 297 28.03 -6.29 -15.21
CA GLY A 297 28.57 -4.94 -15.32
C GLY A 297 27.49 -3.85 -15.34
N PRO A 298 27.87 -2.58 -15.11
CA PRO A 298 26.92 -1.47 -15.03
C PRO A 298 26.46 -0.97 -16.41
N TYR A 299 25.21 -0.54 -16.49
CA TYR A 299 24.60 0.13 -17.64
C TYR A 299 23.49 1.11 -17.17
N PRO A 300 23.01 2.04 -18.00
CA PRO A 300 22.16 3.13 -17.53
C PRO A 300 20.83 2.69 -16.88
N SER A 301 20.12 1.72 -17.45
CA SER A 301 18.86 1.22 -16.88
C SER A 301 19.09 0.53 -15.52
N TRP A 302 20.22 -0.15 -15.34
CA TRP A 302 20.62 -0.72 -14.06
C TRP A 302 20.75 0.35 -12.95
N TRP A 303 21.29 1.53 -13.26
CA TRP A 303 21.36 2.64 -12.32
C TRP A 303 19.96 3.15 -11.94
N LEU A 304 19.07 3.28 -12.92
CA LEU A 304 17.69 3.71 -12.67
C LEU A 304 16.95 2.72 -11.77
N PHE A 305 17.08 1.42 -12.01
CA PHE A 305 16.47 0.38 -11.18
C PHE A 305 16.96 0.46 -9.73
N ASN A 306 18.27 0.52 -9.52
CA ASN A 306 18.86 0.61 -8.18
C ASN A 306 18.50 1.92 -7.47
N CYS A 307 18.45 3.06 -8.17
CA CYS A 307 17.95 4.31 -7.60
C CYS A 307 16.50 4.19 -7.10
N LEU A 308 15.61 3.54 -7.88
CA LEU A 308 14.24 3.30 -7.45
C LEU A 308 14.15 2.38 -6.23
N LEU A 309 14.99 1.34 -6.15
CA LEU A 309 15.07 0.47 -4.97
C LEU A 309 15.59 1.20 -3.73
N LEU A 310 16.54 2.14 -3.88
CA LEU A 310 17.02 2.98 -2.79
C LEU A 310 15.94 3.95 -2.30
N VAL A 311 15.16 4.56 -3.21
CA VAL A 311 13.99 5.38 -2.84
C VAL A 311 12.99 4.53 -2.05
N LEU A 312 12.74 3.30 -2.48
CA LEU A 312 11.86 2.37 -1.76
C LEU A 312 12.41 2.04 -0.36
N GLN A 313 13.73 1.86 -0.23
CA GLN A 313 14.36 1.64 1.07
C GLN A 313 14.22 2.83 2.03
N LEU A 314 14.34 4.06 1.53
CA LEU A 314 14.12 5.25 2.34
C LEU A 314 12.67 5.31 2.86
N LEU A 315 11.70 4.95 2.02
CA LEU A 315 10.29 4.86 2.43
C LEU A 315 10.11 3.79 3.54
N HIS A 316 10.77 2.64 3.46
CA HIS A 316 10.72 1.62 4.52
C HIS A 316 11.29 2.10 5.84
N ILE A 317 12.36 2.88 5.84
CA ILE A 317 12.93 3.46 7.06
C ILE A 317 11.92 4.41 7.70
N ILE A 318 11.27 5.27 6.88
CA ILE A 318 10.22 6.19 7.36
C ILE A 318 9.06 5.40 7.99
N TRP A 319 8.54 4.38 7.30
CA TRP A 319 7.45 3.57 7.85
C TRP A 319 7.86 2.78 9.09
N SER A 320 9.08 2.23 9.13
CA SER A 320 9.60 1.53 10.32
C SER A 320 9.66 2.44 11.54
N TYR A 321 10.11 3.69 11.35
CA TYR A 321 10.09 4.71 12.40
C TYR A 321 8.66 4.98 12.89
N LEU A 322 7.71 5.12 11.95
CA LEU A 322 6.31 5.29 12.29
C LEU A 322 5.80 4.07 13.09
N ILE A 323 6.09 2.82 12.67
CA ILE A 323 5.68 1.55 13.30
C ILE A 323 6.18 1.49 14.74
N ALA A 324 7.48 1.71 14.92
CA ALA A 324 8.11 1.76 16.22
C ALA A 324 7.47 2.84 17.13
N ARG A 325 7.14 4.01 16.57
CA ARG A 325 6.54 5.10 17.34
C ARG A 325 5.15 4.76 17.91
N ILE A 326 4.26 4.08 17.17
CA ILE A 326 2.98 3.64 17.79
C ILE A 326 3.19 2.46 18.73
N ALA A 327 4.05 1.50 18.39
CA ALA A 327 4.34 0.39 19.29
C ALA A 327 4.83 0.92 20.66
N PHE A 328 5.79 1.86 20.65
CA PHE A 328 6.29 2.51 21.85
C PHE A 328 5.19 3.25 22.62
N LYS A 329 4.35 4.02 21.91
CA LYS A 329 3.26 4.76 22.53
C LYS A 329 2.21 3.83 23.16
N ALA A 330 1.92 2.69 22.54
CA ALA A 330 1.01 1.69 23.07
C ALA A 330 1.56 1.08 24.37
N ILE A 331 2.84 0.70 24.39
CA ILE A 331 3.52 0.14 25.57
C ILE A 331 3.54 1.15 26.72
N MET A 332 3.90 2.42 26.45
CA MET A 332 3.99 3.45 27.48
C MET A 332 2.63 3.73 28.14
N ARG A 333 1.52 3.69 27.38
CA ARG A 333 0.18 3.83 27.97
C ARG A 333 -0.26 2.59 28.73
N GLY A 334 0.12 1.40 28.29
CA GLY A 334 -0.09 0.15 29.04
C GLY A 334 0.55 0.20 30.43
N LYS A 335 1.79 0.70 30.52
CA LYS A 335 2.53 0.86 31.79
C LYS A 335 1.86 1.83 32.78
N VAL A 336 1.24 2.89 32.29
CA VAL A 336 0.53 3.89 33.12
C VAL A 336 -0.75 3.31 33.73
N CYS A 337 -1.44 2.39 33.05
CA CYS A 337 -2.64 1.74 33.58
C CYS A 337 -2.34 0.63 34.60
N THR A 338 -1.15 0.03 34.58
CA THR A 338 -0.71 -0.99 35.56
C THR A 338 -0.25 -0.41 36.90
N ASN A 339 -0.07 0.91 37.02
CA ASN A 339 0.27 1.59 38.29
C ASN A 339 -0.80 2.63 38.69
N PRO A 340 -2.01 2.23 39.13
CA PRO A 340 -2.97 3.18 39.69
C PRO A 340 -2.65 3.49 41.17
N PRO A 341 -2.85 4.73 41.66
CA PRO A 341 -3.06 4.98 43.09
C PRO A 341 -4.31 4.22 43.57
N LEU A 342 -4.28 3.75 44.81
CA LEU A 342 -5.23 2.83 45.48
C LEU A 342 -6.73 3.26 45.55
N SER A 343 -7.22 4.20 44.74
CA SER A 343 -8.59 4.73 44.87
C SER A 343 -9.34 4.98 43.55
N ALA A 344 -9.19 4.12 42.54
CA ALA A 344 -10.03 4.22 41.33
C ALA A 344 -10.33 2.85 40.70
N THR A 345 -11.31 2.13 41.26
CA THR A 345 -12.01 1.06 40.55
C THR A 345 -13.01 1.69 39.57
N ASN A 346 -12.52 2.07 38.40
CA ASN A 346 -13.33 2.20 37.19
C ASN A 346 -12.42 1.98 35.96
N GLY A 347 -12.71 0.92 35.21
CA GLY A 347 -11.97 0.37 34.07
C GLY A 347 -11.09 1.34 33.28
N CYS A 348 -9.83 1.45 33.67
CA CYS A 348 -8.81 2.18 32.92
C CYS A 348 -8.16 1.22 31.91
N SER A 349 -8.82 1.02 30.76
CA SER A 349 -8.22 0.31 29.63
C SER A 349 -7.45 1.31 28.77
N ALA A 350 -6.14 1.09 28.62
CA ALA A 350 -5.11 1.95 28.01
C ALA A 350 -5.39 2.41 26.56
N VAL A 351 -6.44 1.88 25.92
CA VAL A 351 -6.77 2.08 24.50
C VAL A 351 -7.89 3.12 24.28
N ASN A 352 -8.73 3.40 25.27
CA ASN A 352 -9.86 4.34 25.12
C ASN A 352 -9.40 5.76 24.71
N GLY A 353 -8.22 6.18 25.16
CA GLY A 353 -7.64 7.47 24.80
C GLY A 353 -6.69 7.43 23.60
N LEU A 354 -6.31 6.27 23.06
CA LEU A 354 -5.35 6.21 21.95
C LEU A 354 -6.08 6.31 20.62
N ILE A 355 -7.21 5.62 20.44
CA ILE A 355 -7.98 5.61 19.19
C ILE A 355 -8.84 6.88 19.03
N HIS A 356 -9.27 7.50 20.13
CA HIS A 356 -10.13 8.69 20.09
C HIS A 356 -9.38 10.04 19.98
N SER A 357 -8.07 10.09 20.30
CA SER A 357 -7.27 11.34 20.26
C SER A 357 -5.89 11.22 19.60
N THR A 358 -5.47 10.04 19.14
CA THR A 358 -4.38 9.94 18.15
C THR A 358 -4.71 8.88 17.13
N PRO A 359 -5.00 9.28 15.88
CA PRO A 359 -5.55 8.34 14.96
C PRO A 359 -4.50 7.29 14.64
N VAL A 360 -4.89 6.02 14.72
CA VAL A 360 -4.23 4.88 14.07
C VAL A 360 -4.03 5.13 12.56
N HIS A 361 -4.67 6.18 12.00
CA HIS A 361 -4.33 6.77 10.68
C HIS A 361 -2.92 7.36 10.56
N GLN A 362 -2.11 7.46 11.63
CA GLN A 362 -0.77 8.05 11.55
C GLN A 362 0.34 7.07 11.18
N LEU A 363 0.00 5.82 10.86
CA LEU A 363 1.02 4.81 10.65
C LEU A 363 0.87 3.99 9.39
N THR A 364 -0.33 3.70 8.97
CA THR A 364 -0.48 2.72 7.91
C THR A 364 -1.69 3.07 7.06
N SER A 365 -1.40 3.50 5.82
CA SER A 365 -2.05 3.12 4.56
C SER A 365 -3.53 3.48 4.34
#